data_AF-A0A9Q8Y9S7-F1
#
_entry.id   AF-A0A9Q8Y9S7-F1
#
_cell.length_a   1.000
_cell.length_b   1.000
_cell.length_c   1.000
_cell.angle_alpha   90.00
_cell.angle_beta   90.00
_cell.angle_gamma   90.00
#
_symmetry.space_group_name_H-M   'P 1'
#
loop_
_entity.id
_entity.type
_entity.pdbx_description
1 polymer ?
#
loop_
_entity_poly.entity_id
_entity_poly.type
_entity_poly.pdbx_seq_one_letter_code
_entity_poly.pdbx_strand_id
1 'polypeptide(L)'
;MDYEHVPAPATGRYKADELVLYGVKLNANDDYGRFDIGEGHSTELRVQLFKDGGGLKAGDYSIVLAYGYAFDGHCYRLDSHRIFIVTGPKAEAAVGCGFDSIAGASYQMWRIRASTELIEIATSFGDAQTLILDANLPGKRSPTSYAITQSMAHRDRRLNRD
;
A
#
# COMPACT_ATOMS: atom_id res chain seq x y z
N MET A 1 -11.21 -3.49 -23.21
CA MET A 1 -10.04 -4.38 -23.28
C MET A 1 -10.25 -5.42 -22.21
N ASP A 2 -10.23 -6.68 -22.60
CA ASP A 2 -10.58 -7.82 -21.74
C ASP A 2 -9.31 -8.24 -20.96
N TYR A 3 -9.15 -7.69 -19.76
CA TYR A 3 -7.95 -7.89 -18.94
C TYR A 3 -7.97 -9.24 -18.18
N GLU A 4 -9.06 -10.00 -18.25
CA GLU A 4 -9.23 -11.30 -17.58
C GLU A 4 -8.28 -12.39 -18.11
N HIS A 5 -7.65 -12.18 -19.26
CA HIS A 5 -6.80 -13.19 -19.90
C HIS A 5 -5.31 -12.87 -19.91
N VAL A 6 -4.86 -11.79 -19.25
CA VAL A 6 -3.42 -11.49 -19.17
C VAL A 6 -2.81 -12.26 -18.00
N PRO A 7 -1.90 -13.23 -18.25
CA PRO A 7 -1.35 -14.06 -17.19
C PRO A 7 -0.44 -13.24 -16.25
N ALA A 8 -0.26 -13.76 -15.04
CA ALA A 8 0.78 -13.28 -14.14
C ALA A 8 2.16 -13.46 -14.81
N PRO A 9 3.12 -12.56 -14.53
CA PRO A 9 4.45 -12.63 -15.13
C PRO A 9 5.14 -13.93 -14.72
N ALA A 10 5.49 -14.76 -15.71
CA ALA A 10 6.26 -15.95 -15.48
C ALA A 10 7.71 -15.59 -15.14
N THR A 11 8.24 -16.12 -14.04
CA THR A 11 9.67 -16.12 -13.77
C THR A 11 10.29 -17.43 -14.25
N GLY A 12 11.56 -17.42 -14.65
CA GLY A 12 12.24 -18.63 -15.11
C GLY A 12 12.38 -19.75 -14.06
N ARG A 13 12.10 -19.45 -12.78
CA ARG A 13 12.02 -20.42 -11.68
C ARG A 13 10.88 -20.04 -10.74
N TYR A 14 9.95 -20.97 -10.52
CA TYR A 14 8.89 -20.81 -9.52
C TYR A 14 9.49 -20.58 -8.13
N LYS A 15 9.01 -19.54 -7.45
CA LYS A 15 9.30 -19.30 -6.04
C LYS A 15 8.00 -19.45 -5.27
N ALA A 16 7.94 -20.47 -4.41
CA ALA A 16 6.85 -20.61 -3.46
C ALA A 16 6.76 -19.35 -2.60
N ASP A 17 5.53 -18.89 -2.36
CA ASP A 17 5.20 -17.69 -1.59
C ASP A 17 5.56 -16.33 -2.23
N GLU A 18 5.90 -16.29 -3.51
CA GLU A 18 6.11 -15.01 -4.21
C GLU A 18 4.77 -14.30 -4.45
N LEU A 19 4.70 -13.05 -3.98
CA LEU A 19 3.60 -12.13 -4.21
C LEU A 19 4.14 -10.94 -4.99
N VAL A 20 3.50 -10.62 -6.12
CA VAL A 20 3.86 -9.49 -6.96
C VAL A 20 2.86 -8.38 -6.72
N LEU A 21 3.27 -7.29 -6.09
CA LEU A 21 2.42 -6.11 -5.88
C LEU A 21 2.54 -5.18 -7.09
N TYR A 22 1.41 -4.69 -7.62
CA TYR A 22 1.36 -3.75 -8.74
C TYR A 22 0.87 -2.38 -8.30
N GLY A 23 1.59 -1.34 -8.72
CA GLY A 23 1.26 0.01 -8.31
C GLY A 23 2.10 1.12 -8.93
N VAL A 24 1.97 2.31 -8.36
CA VAL A 24 2.79 3.48 -8.69
C VAL A 24 3.64 3.84 -7.48
N LYS A 25 4.92 4.11 -7.70
CA LYS A 25 5.83 4.60 -6.65
C LYS A 25 5.64 6.09 -6.47
N LEU A 26 5.15 6.49 -5.29
CA LEU A 26 4.86 7.89 -4.97
C LEU A 26 6.11 8.69 -4.61
N ASN A 27 7.15 8.03 -4.08
CA ASN A 27 8.43 8.63 -3.74
C ASN A 27 9.49 8.35 -4.83
N ALA A 28 9.12 8.46 -6.11
CA ALA A 28 10.04 8.17 -7.22
C ALA A 28 11.11 9.26 -7.39
N ASN A 29 10.75 10.53 -7.15
CA ASN A 29 11.62 11.69 -7.37
C ASN A 29 12.10 12.35 -6.07
N ASP A 30 11.44 12.04 -4.95
CA ASP A 30 11.69 12.64 -3.64
C ASP A 30 11.94 11.55 -2.60
N ASP A 31 12.66 11.89 -1.52
CA ASP A 31 12.87 11.01 -0.37
C ASP A 31 11.60 10.78 0.47
N TYR A 32 10.45 11.36 0.07
CA TYR A 32 9.16 11.31 0.76
C TYR A 32 8.00 11.15 -0.23
N GLY A 33 6.88 10.62 0.24
CA GLY A 33 5.62 10.57 -0.50
C GLY A 33 4.75 11.78 -0.18
N ARG A 34 3.93 12.22 -1.14
CA ARG A 34 3.01 13.35 -1.00
C ARG A 34 1.58 12.89 -1.22
N PHE A 35 0.67 13.33 -0.36
CA PHE A 35 -0.76 13.07 -0.46
C PHE A 35 -1.53 14.38 -0.35
N ASP A 36 -2.49 14.57 -1.23
CA ASP A 36 -3.48 15.63 -1.08
C ASP A 36 -4.43 15.26 0.08
N ILE A 37 -4.67 16.20 0.99
CA ILE A 37 -5.54 15.99 2.14
C ILE A 37 -6.97 16.50 1.93
N GLY A 38 -7.29 17.03 0.74
CA GLY A 38 -8.64 17.50 0.39
C GLY A 38 -9.02 18.86 0.98
N GLU A 39 -8.10 19.54 1.66
CA GLU A 39 -8.29 20.86 2.27
C GLU A 39 -7.87 21.99 1.29
N GLY A 40 -8.48 22.00 0.10
CA GLY A 40 -8.12 22.95 -0.95
C GLY A 40 -6.66 22.82 -1.43
N HIS A 41 -6.32 23.54 -2.50
CA HIS A 41 -5.08 23.33 -3.26
C HIS A 41 -3.74 23.67 -2.54
N SER A 42 -3.71 23.86 -1.22
CA SER A 42 -2.51 24.37 -0.53
C SER A 42 -1.90 23.45 0.54
N THR A 43 -2.56 22.35 0.94
CA THR A 43 -2.04 21.50 2.02
C THR A 43 -1.78 20.09 1.53
N GLU A 44 -0.57 19.58 1.80
CA GLU A 44 -0.15 18.22 1.47
C GLU A 44 0.38 17.50 2.71
N LEU A 45 0.02 16.22 2.84
CA LEU A 45 0.61 15.31 3.82
C LEU A 45 1.87 14.69 3.22
N ARG A 46 2.99 14.80 3.93
CA ARG A 46 4.26 14.16 3.56
C ARG A 46 4.58 13.00 4.48
N VAL A 47 4.98 11.87 3.90
CA VAL A 47 5.40 10.68 4.66
C VAL A 47 6.82 10.30 4.26
N GLN A 48 7.69 10.17 5.25
CA GLN A 48 9.06 9.71 5.10
C GLN A 48 9.44 8.80 6.27
N LEU A 49 10.18 7.73 5.98
CA LEU A 49 10.76 6.87 7.00
C LEU A 49 12.06 7.48 7.54
N PHE A 50 12.24 7.39 8.86
CA PHE A 50 13.48 7.79 9.53
C PHE A 50 14.07 6.59 10.25
N LYS A 51 15.40 6.48 10.23
CA LYS A 51 16.16 5.48 10.96
C LYS A 51 17.39 6.15 11.58
N ASP A 52 17.61 5.94 12.87
CA ASP A 52 18.76 6.46 13.62
C ASP A 52 18.95 7.99 13.48
N GLY A 53 17.83 8.73 13.43
CA GLY A 53 17.81 10.20 13.28
C GLY A 53 18.01 10.71 11.84
N GLY A 54 18.26 9.82 10.87
CA GLY A 54 18.37 10.14 9.45
C GLY A 54 17.13 9.77 8.65
N GLY A 55 16.67 10.65 7.75
CA GLY A 55 15.62 10.32 6.80
C GLY A 55 16.12 9.34 5.74
N LEU A 56 15.41 8.23 5.56
CA LEU A 56 15.71 7.24 4.52
C LEU A 56 15.54 7.87 3.13
N LYS A 57 16.34 7.38 2.18
CA LYS A 57 16.34 7.87 0.81
C LYS A 57 15.30 7.17 -0.04
N ALA A 58 14.89 7.81 -1.14
CA ALA A 58 13.94 7.25 -2.11
C ALA A 58 14.34 5.86 -2.64
N GLY A 59 15.64 5.52 -2.60
CA GLY A 59 16.16 4.22 -3.00
C GLY A 59 16.02 3.11 -1.95
N ASP A 60 15.85 3.47 -0.68
CA ASP A 60 15.86 2.53 0.46
C ASP A 60 14.47 1.94 0.75
N TYR A 61 13.42 2.61 0.29
CA TYR A 61 12.04 2.19 0.48
C TYR A 61 11.14 2.74 -0.63
N SER A 62 9.98 2.11 -0.80
CA SER A 62 8.98 2.53 -1.78
C SER A 62 7.64 2.79 -1.08
N ILE A 63 7.05 3.95 -1.37
CA ILE A 63 5.65 4.24 -1.04
C ILE A 63 4.83 3.88 -2.27
N VAL A 64 4.03 2.84 -2.16
CA VAL A 64 3.33 2.21 -3.27
C VAL A 64 1.85 2.53 -3.18
N LEU A 65 1.32 3.21 -4.19
CA LEU A 65 -0.12 3.23 -4.44
C LEU A 65 -0.48 1.97 -5.22
N ALA A 66 -1.02 0.98 -4.51
CA ALA A 66 -1.30 -0.35 -5.05
C ALA A 66 -2.70 -0.43 -5.67
N TYR A 67 -2.76 -1.12 -6.82
CA TYR A 67 -3.99 -1.35 -7.58
C TYR A 67 -4.35 -2.84 -7.67
N GLY A 68 -3.37 -3.72 -7.52
CA GLY A 68 -3.56 -5.16 -7.65
C GLY A 68 -2.32 -5.93 -7.24
N TYR A 69 -2.44 -7.25 -7.24
CA TYR A 69 -1.34 -8.15 -6.94
C TYR A 69 -1.47 -9.45 -7.74
N ALA A 70 -0.36 -10.15 -7.93
CA ALA A 70 -0.37 -11.53 -8.39
C ALA A 70 0.15 -12.45 -7.29
N PHE A 71 -0.50 -13.60 -7.15
CA PHE A 71 -0.11 -14.64 -6.21
C PHE A 71 -0.46 -16.01 -6.79
N ASP A 72 0.48 -16.94 -6.70
CA ASP A 72 0.36 -18.31 -7.21
C ASP A 72 -0.11 -18.39 -8.69
N GLY A 73 0.42 -17.51 -9.53
CA GLY A 73 0.10 -17.46 -10.97
C GLY A 73 -1.22 -16.77 -11.33
N HIS A 74 -1.99 -16.33 -10.33
CA HIS A 74 -3.25 -15.62 -10.53
C HIS A 74 -3.12 -14.12 -10.30
N CYS A 75 -3.85 -13.33 -11.06
CA CYS A 75 -3.91 -11.87 -10.95
C CYS A 75 -5.17 -11.45 -10.19
N TYR A 76 -5.02 -10.52 -9.26
CA TYR A 76 -6.08 -9.98 -8.43
C TYR A 76 -6.07 -8.45 -8.47
N ARG A 77 -7.25 -7.85 -8.46
CA ARG A 77 -7.42 -6.40 -8.26
C ARG A 77 -7.79 -6.13 -6.81
N LEU A 78 -7.27 -5.05 -6.26
CA LEU A 78 -7.74 -4.56 -4.97
C LEU A 78 -9.12 -3.92 -5.18
N ASP A 79 -10.00 -4.10 -4.20
CA ASP A 79 -11.33 -3.49 -4.15
C ASP A 79 -11.26 -1.96 -4.07
N SER A 80 -10.17 -1.47 -3.47
CA SER A 80 -9.84 -0.06 -3.30
C SER A 80 -8.33 0.15 -3.46
N HIS A 81 -7.94 1.35 -3.85
CA HIS A 81 -6.53 1.73 -3.91
C HIS A 81 -5.97 1.81 -2.49
N ARG A 82 -4.89 1.06 -2.22
CA ARG A 82 -4.26 1.00 -0.89
C ARG A 82 -2.83 1.51 -0.98
N ILE A 83 -2.38 2.21 0.06
CA ILE A 83 -1.02 2.74 0.12
C ILE A 83 -0.19 1.84 1.04
N PHE A 84 0.90 1.29 0.52
CA PHE A 84 1.83 0.47 1.29
C PHE A 84 3.22 1.09 1.32
N ILE A 85 3.91 0.97 2.44
CA ILE A 85 5.35 1.20 2.52
C ILE A 85 6.07 -0.14 2.43
N VAL A 86 6.93 -0.28 1.42
CA VAL A 86 7.76 -1.46 1.16
C VAL A 86 9.22 -1.09 1.38
N THR A 87 9.88 -1.68 2.38
CA THR A 87 11.31 -1.48 2.69
C THR A 87 12.23 -2.53 2.04
N GLY A 88 11.65 -3.48 1.31
CA GLY A 88 12.36 -4.61 0.71
C GLY A 88 12.78 -4.38 -0.75
N PRO A 89 12.26 -5.18 -1.70
CA PRO A 89 12.72 -5.18 -3.10
C PRO A 89 12.56 -3.81 -3.76
N LYS A 90 13.46 -3.51 -4.69
CA LYS A 90 13.33 -2.32 -5.54
C LYS A 90 12.15 -2.47 -6.49
N ALA A 91 11.57 -1.33 -6.87
CA ALA A 91 10.54 -1.28 -7.88
C ALA A 91 11.10 -1.72 -9.24
N GLU A 92 10.40 -2.61 -9.92
CA GLU A 92 10.69 -3.05 -11.28
C GLU A 92 9.62 -2.54 -12.24
N ALA A 93 9.93 -2.50 -13.54
CA ALA A 93 8.91 -2.21 -14.55
C ALA A 93 7.80 -3.27 -14.46
N ALA A 94 6.54 -2.85 -14.40
CA ALA A 94 5.43 -3.79 -14.31
C ALA A 94 5.31 -4.64 -15.59
N VAL A 95 5.08 -5.94 -15.40
CA VAL A 95 4.85 -6.92 -16.47
C VAL A 95 3.69 -7.85 -16.07
N GLY A 96 2.82 -8.15 -17.03
CA GLY A 96 1.68 -9.05 -16.87
C GLY A 96 0.51 -8.43 -16.11
N CYS A 97 -0.53 -9.23 -15.88
CA CYS A 97 -1.77 -8.84 -15.17
C CYS A 97 -2.46 -7.55 -15.68
N GLY A 98 -2.16 -7.13 -16.92
CA GLY A 98 -2.66 -5.90 -17.52
C GLY A 98 -2.08 -4.62 -16.92
N PHE A 99 -0.93 -4.69 -16.24
CA PHE A 99 -0.17 -3.56 -15.72
C PHE A 99 1.09 -3.24 -16.55
N ASP A 100 1.24 -3.88 -17.71
CA ASP A 100 2.32 -3.59 -18.64
C ASP A 100 2.38 -2.08 -18.96
N SER A 101 3.59 -1.55 -19.14
CA SER A 101 3.80 -0.11 -19.36
C SER A 101 3.05 0.37 -20.62
N ILE A 102 1.95 1.10 -20.41
CA ILE A 102 1.23 1.81 -21.47
C ILE A 102 1.82 3.22 -21.57
N ALA A 103 1.93 3.74 -22.80
CA ALA A 103 2.44 5.09 -23.05
C ALA A 103 1.74 6.12 -22.15
N GLY A 104 2.48 6.73 -21.22
CA GLY A 104 2.01 7.78 -20.31
C GLY A 104 1.85 7.38 -18.84
N ALA A 105 1.87 6.09 -18.46
CA ALA A 105 1.79 5.66 -17.07
C ALA A 105 2.86 4.58 -16.76
N SER A 106 3.78 4.87 -15.84
CA SER A 106 4.83 3.94 -15.42
C SER A 106 4.36 3.13 -14.21
N TYR A 107 3.46 2.18 -14.43
CA TYR A 107 3.20 1.16 -13.42
C TYR A 107 4.49 0.39 -13.12
N GLN A 108 4.65 0.06 -11.85
CA GLN A 108 5.77 -0.70 -11.33
C GLN A 108 5.26 -1.92 -10.58
N MET A 109 6.14 -2.89 -10.43
CA MET A 109 5.87 -4.07 -9.62
C MET A 109 6.95 -4.31 -8.57
N TRP A 110 6.54 -4.88 -7.43
CA TRP A 110 7.42 -5.27 -6.34
C TRP A 110 7.20 -6.75 -6.06
N ARG A 111 8.26 -7.55 -6.19
CA ARG A 111 8.23 -8.98 -5.84
C ARG A 111 8.60 -9.19 -4.39
N ILE A 112 7.58 -9.36 -3.57
CA ILE A 112 7.70 -9.63 -2.14
C ILE A 112 7.32 -11.09 -1.85
N ARG A 113 7.51 -11.52 -0.61
CA ARG A 113 6.95 -12.78 -0.09
C ARG A 113 5.63 -12.51 0.61
N ALA A 114 4.70 -13.45 0.68
CA ALA A 114 3.47 -13.23 1.47
C ALA A 114 3.79 -13.04 2.97
N SER A 115 4.92 -13.57 3.44
CA SER A 115 5.43 -13.32 4.80
C SER A 115 6.12 -11.96 4.99
N THR A 116 6.15 -11.08 3.98
CA THR A 116 6.87 -9.80 4.07
C THR A 116 6.06 -8.82 4.90
N GLU A 117 6.70 -8.21 5.90
CA GLU A 117 6.09 -7.16 6.70
C GLU A 117 5.93 -5.87 5.88
N LEU A 118 4.73 -5.31 5.90
CA LEU A 118 4.37 -4.07 5.21
C LEU A 118 3.69 -3.12 6.18
N ILE A 119 3.84 -1.82 5.93
CA ILE A 119 3.04 -0.79 6.61
C ILE A 119 1.96 -0.33 5.64
N GLU A 120 0.70 -0.41 6.06
CA GLU A 120 -0.41 0.19 5.32
C GLU A 120 -0.70 1.61 5.84
N ILE A 121 -0.91 2.54 4.92
CA ILE A 121 -1.39 3.89 5.23
C ILE A 121 -2.82 4.01 4.73
N ALA A 122 -3.74 4.29 5.65
CA ALA A 122 -5.10 4.71 5.34
C ALA A 122 -5.31 6.13 5.88
N THR A 123 -5.70 7.07 5.02
CA THR A 123 -6.05 8.44 5.40
C THR A 123 -7.54 8.65 5.21
N SER A 124 -8.15 9.44 6.09
CA SER A 124 -9.56 9.83 6.00
C SER A 124 -9.69 11.30 6.39
N PHE A 125 -10.36 12.08 5.56
CA PHE A 125 -10.61 13.51 5.80
C PHE A 125 -12.10 13.72 6.04
N GLY A 126 -12.44 14.47 7.09
CA GLY A 126 -13.81 14.69 7.53
C GLY A 126 -13.86 15.46 8.85
N ASP A 127 -15.06 15.80 9.30
CA ASP A 127 -15.25 16.45 10.60
C ASP A 127 -15.04 15.48 11.78
N ALA A 128 -14.83 16.05 12.97
CA ALA A 128 -14.61 15.25 14.18
C ALA A 128 -15.82 14.37 14.53
N GLN A 129 -17.04 14.80 14.18
CA GLN A 129 -18.23 13.99 14.38
C GLN A 129 -18.17 12.70 13.55
N THR A 130 -17.88 12.81 12.26
CA THR A 130 -17.79 11.66 11.35
C THR A 130 -16.60 10.77 11.69
N LEU A 131 -15.41 11.37 11.87
CA LEU A 131 -14.16 10.62 12.07
C LEU A 131 -14.05 9.98 13.46
N ILE A 132 -14.66 10.58 14.49
CA ILE A 132 -14.52 10.12 15.88
C ILE A 132 -15.84 9.61 16.43
N LEU A 133 -16.90 10.41 16.42
CA LEU A 133 -18.14 10.02 17.10
C LEU A 133 -18.84 8.89 16.34
N ASP A 134 -19.17 9.12 15.07
CA ASP A 134 -19.90 8.19 14.22
C ASP A 134 -19.15 6.88 13.94
N ALA A 135 -17.83 6.95 13.70
CA ALA A 135 -16.99 5.77 13.48
C ALA A 135 -16.92 4.84 14.71
N ASN A 136 -17.22 5.36 15.90
CA ASN A 136 -17.20 4.60 17.15
C ASN A 136 -18.59 4.17 17.64
N LEU A 137 -19.66 4.54 16.93
CA LEU A 137 -21.01 4.10 17.30
C LEU A 137 -21.22 2.60 16.99
N PRO A 138 -21.81 1.83 17.92
CA PRO A 138 -22.23 0.45 17.67
C PRO A 138 -23.20 0.38 16.48
N GLY A 139 -22.95 -0.53 15.54
CA GLY A 139 -23.82 -0.76 14.38
C GLY A 139 -23.43 -0.05 13.07
N LYS A 140 -22.46 0.88 13.09
CA LYS A 140 -21.86 1.46 11.87
C LYS A 140 -20.49 0.86 11.51
N ARG A 141 -19.92 0.01 12.37
CA ARG A 141 -18.66 -0.70 12.09
C ARG A 141 -18.93 -1.94 11.24
N SER A 142 -18.07 -2.22 10.27
CA SER A 142 -18.14 -3.47 9.51
C SER A 142 -17.99 -4.67 10.47
N PRO A 143 -18.72 -5.79 10.25
CA PRO A 143 -18.65 -6.96 11.13
C PRO A 143 -17.24 -7.50 11.33
N THR A 144 -16.35 -7.28 10.37
CA THR A 144 -14.94 -7.71 10.39
C THR A 144 -14.09 -6.94 11.41
N SER A 145 -14.45 -5.70 11.76
CA SER A 145 -13.73 -4.93 12.78
C SER A 145 -13.91 -5.49 14.20
N TYR A 146 -15.05 -6.13 14.50
CA TYR A 146 -15.27 -6.76 15.81
C TYR A 146 -14.42 -8.02 16.01
N ALA A 147 -14.24 -8.83 14.96
CA ALA A 147 -13.43 -10.06 15.04
C ALA A 147 -11.92 -9.76 15.22
N ILE A 148 -11.42 -8.70 14.59
CA ILE A 148 -10.00 -8.29 14.67
C ILE A 148 -9.72 -7.59 16.01
N THR A 149 -10.61 -6.71 16.49
CA THR A 149 -10.39 -6.03 17.78
C THR A 149 -10.43 -6.99 18.97
N GLN A 150 -11.28 -8.02 18.95
CA GLN A 150 -11.31 -9.00 20.06
C GLN A 150 -10.04 -9.86 20.15
N SER A 151 -9.32 -10.05 19.02
CA SER A 151 -8.04 -10.77 18.97
C SER A 151 -6.80 -9.88 19.16
N MET A 152 -6.91 -8.57 18.88
CA MET A 152 -5.81 -7.61 18.97
C MET A 152 -5.84 -6.67 20.18
N ALA A 153 -6.93 -6.62 20.95
CA ALA A 153 -7.05 -5.76 22.15
C ALA A 153 -5.97 -6.03 23.23
N HIS A 154 -5.32 -7.20 23.20
CA HIS A 154 -4.20 -7.53 24.10
C HIS A 154 -2.81 -7.13 23.57
N ARG A 155 -2.70 -6.60 22.33
CA ARG A 155 -1.41 -6.26 21.70
C ARG A 155 -1.22 -4.78 21.38
N ASP A 156 -2.18 -3.93 21.75
CA ASP A 156 -2.09 -2.48 21.54
C ASP A 156 -1.06 -1.87 22.49
N ARG A 157 0.21 -1.91 22.06
CA ARG A 157 1.33 -1.30 22.77
C ARG A 157 1.27 0.20 22.48
N ARG A 158 1.00 0.97 23.54
CA ARG A 158 1.01 2.44 23.56
C ARG A 158 2.21 2.99 22.78
N LEU A 159 1.92 3.80 21.75
CA LEU A 159 2.93 4.61 21.09
C LEU A 159 3.52 5.57 22.14
N ASN A 160 4.76 5.32 22.54
CA ASN A 160 5.51 6.23 23.41
C ASN A 160 6.17 7.30 22.56
N ARG A 161 6.05 8.54 23.03
CA ARG A 161 6.73 9.71 22.48
C ARG A 161 8.00 9.92 23.31
N ASP A 162 9.08 9.26 22.91
CA ASP A 162 10.45 9.63 23.34
C ASP A 162 11.08 10.54 22.27
#